data_AF-A0A552PMX4-F1
#
_entry.id   AF-A0A552PMX4-F1
#
_cell.length_a   1.000
_cell.length_b   1.000
_cell.length_c   1.000
_cell.angle_alpha   90.00
_cell.angle_beta   90.00
_cell.angle_gamma   90.00
#
_symmetry.space_group_name_H-M   'P 1'
#
loop_
_entity.id
_entity.type
_entity.pdbx_description
1 polymer ?
#
loop_
_entity_poly.entity_id
_entity_poly.type
_entity_poly.pdbx_seq_one_letter_code
_entity_poly.pdbx_strand_id
1 'polypeptide(L)' 'MDEQRTQAYVNLIEQLLACTDGEEPNNILQANQELIDHQFLQVMENYATWLEQQGYNNNHAD' A
#
# COMPACT_ATOMS: atom_id res chain seq x y z
N MET A 1 14.50 -3.78 9.75
CA MET A 1 13.06 -3.91 9.43
C MET A 1 12.72 -5.38 9.55
N ASP A 2 11.73 -5.74 10.35
CA ASP A 2 11.20 -7.11 10.34
C ASP A 2 10.47 -7.35 9.03
N GLU A 3 10.85 -8.40 8.31
CA GLU A 3 10.25 -8.78 7.03
C GLU A 3 8.73 -8.98 7.17
N GLN A 4 8.29 -9.47 8.33
CA GLN A 4 6.87 -9.60 8.68
C GLN A 4 6.15 -8.25 8.76
N ARG A 5 6.80 -7.22 9.32
CA ARG A 5 6.21 -5.87 9.39
C ARG A 5 6.11 -5.24 8.01
N THR A 6 7.16 -5.40 7.19
CA THR A 6 7.14 -4.92 5.81
C THR A 6 6.01 -5.58 5.01
N GLN A 7 5.83 -6.89 5.15
CA GLN A 7 4.73 -7.61 4.50
C GLN A 7 3.36 -7.11 4.98
N ALA A 8 3.21 -6.83 6.28
CA ALA A 8 1.97 -6.29 6.84
C ALA A 8 1.64 -4.89 6.26
N TYR A 9 2.64 -4.03 6.07
CA TYR A 9 2.45 -2.74 5.41
C TYR A 9 2.00 -2.86 3.96
N VAL A 10 2.64 -3.75 3.19
CA VAL A 10 2.26 -3.99 1.79
C VAL A 10 0.82 -4.51 1.72
N ASN A 11 0.46 -5.47 2.56
CA ASN A 11 -0.89 -6.02 2.62
C ASN A 11 -1.95 -4.96 2.99
N LEU A 12 -1.60 -4.02 3.87
CA LEU A 12 -2.47 -2.89 4.21
C LEU A 12 -2.64 -1.92 3.03
N ILE A 13 -1.57 -1.60 2.31
CA ILE A 13 -1.62 -0.75 1.11
C ILE A 13 -2.52 -1.41 0.05
N GLU A 14 -2.37 -2.71 -0.20
CA GLU A 14 -3.18 -3.43 -1.18
C GLU A 14 -4.66 -3.47 -0.79
N GLN A 15 -4.99 -3.66 0.49
CA GLN A 15 -6.37 -3.56 0.98
C GLN A 15 -6.96 -2.17 0.76
N LEU A 16 -6.19 -1.10 1.02
CA LEU A 16 -6.62 0.28 0.78
C LEU A 16 -6.85 0.56 -0.71
N LEU A 17 -6.02 0.00 -1.59
CA LEU A 17 -6.16 0.14 -3.05
C LEU A 17 -7.33 -0.69 -3.63
N ALA A 18 -7.59 -1.87 -3.06
CA ALA A 18 -8.69 -2.75 -3.45
C ALA A 18 -10.04 -2.33 -2.87
N CYS A 19 -10.04 -1.38 -1.94
CA CYS A 19 -11.21 -0.81 -1.31
C CYS A 19 -12.10 -0.16 -2.39
N THR A 20 -13.22 -0.81 -2.70
CA THR A 20 -14.25 -0.29 -3.61
C THR A 20 -15.31 0.45 -2.79
N ASP A 21 -16.00 1.41 -3.40
CA ASP A 21 -16.88 2.47 -2.85
C ASP A 21 -17.85 2.13 -1.68
N GLY A 22 -17.98 0.86 -1.27
CA GLY A 22 -18.80 0.41 -0.13
C GLY A 22 -18.03 0.02 1.14
N GLU A 23 -16.72 -0.17 1.09
CA GLU A 23 -15.90 -0.42 2.28
C GLU A 23 -15.24 0.90 2.69
N GLU A 24 -15.45 1.34 3.93
CA GLU A 24 -14.86 2.60 4.37
C GLU A 24 -13.36 2.37 4.60
N PRO A 25 -12.45 3.05 3.89
CA PRO A 25 -11.01 2.96 4.15
C PRO A 25 -10.67 3.27 5.62
N ASN A 26 -11.52 4.03 6.31
CA ASN A 26 -11.43 4.22 7.76
C ASN A 26 -11.48 2.92 8.57
N ASN A 27 -12.32 1.93 8.21
CA ASN A 27 -12.40 0.66 8.94
C ASN A 27 -11.12 -0.15 8.79
N ILE A 28 -10.56 -0.17 7.58
CA ILE A 28 -9.28 -0.82 7.28
C ILE A 28 -8.16 -0.15 8.08
N LEU A 29 -8.10 1.18 8.10
CA LEU A 29 -7.12 1.94 8.88
C LEU A 29 -7.30 1.73 10.39
N GLN A 30 -8.54 1.69 10.89
CA GLN A 30 -8.83 1.46 12.30
C GLN A 30 -8.41 0.05 12.76
N ALA A 31 -8.67 -0.97 11.94
CA ALA A 31 -8.27 -2.36 12.25
C ALA A 31 -6.74 -2.55 12.27
N ASN A 32 -6.00 -1.69 11.59
CA ASN A 32 -4.55 -1.78 11.43
C ASN A 32 -3.79 -0.60 12.07
N GLN A 33 -4.35 0.05 13.10
CA GLN A 33 -3.74 1.22 13.74
C GLN A 33 -2.30 1.01 14.21
N GLU A 34 -1.96 -0.22 14.64
CA GLU A 34 -0.60 -0.58 15.05
C GLU A 34 0.44 -0.48 13.92
N LEU A 35 -0.04 -0.55 12.66
CA LEU A 35 0.77 -0.42 11.46
C LEU A 35 0.83 1.03 10.95
N ILE A 36 0.02 1.95 11.48
CA ILE A 36 0.02 3.35 11.02
C ILE A 36 1.12 4.12 11.75
N ASP A 37 2.34 4.01 11.21
CA ASP A 37 3.51 4.72 11.71
C ASP A 37 4.30 5.40 10.57
N HIS A 38 5.39 6.07 10.92
CA HIS A 38 6.25 6.72 9.93
C HIS A 38 6.84 5.73 8.91
N GLN A 39 7.08 4.48 9.30
CA GLN A 39 7.67 3.48 8.43
C GLN A 39 6.65 3.01 7.37
N PHE A 40 5.38 2.90 7.73
CA PHE A 40 4.29 2.63 6.80
C PHE A 40 4.21 3.69 5.69
N LEU A 41 4.31 4.99 6.04
CA LEU A 41 4.31 6.07 5.06
C LEU A 41 5.45 5.93 4.04
N GLN A 42 6.65 5.57 4.50
CA GLN A 42 7.79 5.33 3.60
C GLN A 42 7.56 4.13 2.67
N VAL A 43 6.95 3.05 3.17
CA VAL A 43 6.61 1.89 2.33
C VAL A 43 5.54 2.25 1.30
N MET A 44 4.55 3.07 1.68
CA MET A 44 3.51 3.56 0.78
C MET A 44 4.10 4.40 -0.36
N GLU A 45 5.02 5.32 -0.06
CA GLU A 45 5.71 6.12 -1.08
C GLU A 45 6.52 5.25 -2.05
N ASN A 46 7.27 4.27 -1.52
CA ASN A 46 8.02 3.32 -2.34
C ASN A 46 7.10 2.47 -3.22
N TYR A 47 5.97 2.01 -2.68
CA TYR A 47 4.99 1.20 -3.40
C TYR A 47 4.31 2.01 -4.51
N ALA A 48 3.94 3.27 -4.25
CA ALA A 48 3.40 4.17 -5.27
C ALA A 48 4.40 4.44 -6.40
N THR A 49 5.66 4.70 -6.05
CA THR A 49 6.75 4.89 -7.04
C THR A 49 6.94 3.64 -7.90
N TRP A 50 6.87 2.45 -7.30
CA TRP A 50 6.96 1.18 -8.02
C TRP A 50 5.76 0.96 -8.94
N LEU A 51 4.54 1.24 -8.49
CA LEU A 51 3.32 1.17 -9.31
C LEU A 51 3.39 2.11 -10.51
N GLU A 52 3.90 3.33 -10.32
CA GLU A 52 4.10 4.30 -11.40
C GLU A 52 5.10 3.77 -12.43
N GLN A 53 6.24 3.23 -11.99
CA GLN A 53 7.23 2.61 -12.88
C GLN A 53 6.67 1.39 -13.61
N GLN A 54 5.86 0.56 -12.95
CA GLN A 54 5.20 -0.57 -13.60
C GLN A 54 4.18 -0.13 -14.64
N GLY A 55 3.33 0.86 -14.31
CA GLY A 55 2.38 1.45 -15.23
C GLY A 55 3.06 2.09 -16.45
N TYR A 56 4.20 2.76 -16.23
CA TYR A 56 5.03 3.33 -17.29
C TYR A 56 5.65 2.25 -18.19
N ASN A 57 6.17 1.17 -17.61
CA ASN A 57 6.77 0.05 -18.35
C ASN A 57 5.73 -0.76 -19.13
N ASN A 58 4.49 -0.88 -18.65
CA ASN A 58 3.41 -1.55 -19.38
C ASN A 58 2.92 -0.73 -20.59
N ASN A 59 3.16 0.59 -20.61
CA ASN A 59 2.76 1.48 -21.70
C ASN A 59 3.88 1.78 -22.71
N HIS A 60 5.09 1.25 -22.48
CA HIS A 60 6.28 1.42 -23.34
C HIS A 60 6.78 0.10 -23.97
N ALA A 61 5.94 -0.94 -23.98
CA ALA A 61 6.15 -2.12 -24.81
C ALA A 61 5.48 -1.89 -26.19
N ASP A 62 6.05 -0.99 -26.99
CA ASP A 62 5.77 -0.84 -28.44
C ASP A 62 7.09 -1.00 -29.22
#